data_AF-A0AAF0PB05-F1
#
_entry.id   AF-A0AAF0PB05-F1
#
_cell.length_a   1.000
_cell.length_b   1.000
_cell.length_c   1.000
_cell.angle_alpha   90.00
_cell.angle_beta   90.00
_cell.angle_gamma   90.00
#
_symmetry.space_group_name_H-M   'P 1'
#
loop_
_entity.id
_entity.type
_entity.pdbx_description
1 polymer ?
#
loop_
_entity_poly.entity_id
_entity_poly.type
_entity_poly.pdbx_seq_one_letter_code
_entity_poly.pdbx_strand_id
1 'polypeptide(L)'
;MSGEDHYNYKGKIEKVCENCGEVYGAYPYRADRRMFCSPSCRHESFYMLLGGEKNPHWKGGYESYYGPNWEAQRKKARRRDNFQCESCGVSEDEMDRELDVHHIAPFRTFVVGDEADYEEANRLKNLVSLCSSCHQQWEQMSPLRPDTGNAAAD
;
A
#
# COMPACT_ATOMS: atom_id res chain seq x y z
N MET A 1 28.96 -32.34 17.62
CA MET A 1 27.96 -32.35 18.71
C MET A 1 27.23 -31.01 18.64
N SER A 2 25.90 -31.03 18.55
CA SER A 2 25.06 -29.82 18.57
C SER A 2 24.10 -29.93 19.76
N GLY A 3 23.56 -28.81 20.22
CA GLY A 3 22.68 -28.80 21.39
C GLY A 3 23.44 -28.73 22.72
N GLU A 4 22.86 -29.31 23.76
CA GLU A 4 23.33 -29.14 25.15
C GLU A 4 24.69 -29.80 25.41
N ASP A 5 25.06 -30.78 24.58
CA ASP A 5 26.33 -31.51 24.67
C ASP A 5 27.50 -30.78 23.98
N HIS A 6 27.28 -29.58 23.43
CA HIS A 6 28.34 -28.78 22.84
C HIS A 6 29.08 -27.98 23.92
N TYR A 7 30.41 -28.05 23.96
CA TYR A 7 31.25 -27.39 24.99
C TYR A 7 31.03 -25.86 25.13
N ASN A 8 30.54 -25.19 24.08
CA ASN A 8 30.17 -23.77 24.12
C ASN A 8 28.68 -23.50 24.43
N TYR A 9 27.91 -24.50 24.86
CA TYR A 9 26.50 -24.31 25.23
C TYR A 9 26.41 -23.50 26.53
N LYS A 10 25.82 -22.30 26.44
CA LYS A 10 25.64 -21.39 27.58
C LYS A 10 24.19 -21.32 28.07
N GLY A 11 23.35 -22.29 27.69
CA GLY A 11 21.93 -22.28 28.01
C GLY A 11 21.16 -21.09 27.40
N LYS A 12 19.94 -20.88 27.88
CA LYS A 12 19.10 -19.72 27.54
C LYS A 12 18.90 -18.85 28.77
N ILE A 13 18.86 -17.54 28.57
CA ILE A 13 18.52 -16.53 29.57
C ILE A 13 17.01 -16.31 29.53
N GLU A 14 16.36 -16.34 30.68
CA GLU A 14 14.93 -16.03 30.80
C GLU A 14 14.68 -14.53 30.68
N LYS A 15 13.67 -14.18 29.88
CA LYS A 15 13.23 -12.80 29.65
C LYS A 15 11.71 -12.75 29.58
N VAL A 16 11.14 -11.57 29.86
CA VAL A 16 9.72 -11.27 29.67
C VAL A 16 9.50 -10.74 28.24
N CYS A 17 8.48 -11.26 27.54
CA CYS A 17 8.09 -10.76 26.22
C CYS A 17 7.43 -9.38 26.34
N GLU A 18 7.94 -8.39 25.59
CA GLU A 18 7.38 -7.03 25.61
C GLU A 18 5.98 -6.92 24.94
N ASN A 19 5.54 -7.94 24.21
CA ASN A 19 4.22 -7.96 23.58
C ASN A 19 3.16 -8.69 24.43
N CYS A 20 3.44 -9.93 24.86
CA CYS A 20 2.46 -10.77 25.56
C CYS A 20 2.72 -10.98 27.06
N GLY A 21 3.85 -10.52 27.60
CA GLY A 21 4.19 -10.70 29.02
C GLY A 21 4.70 -12.10 29.41
N GLU A 22 4.66 -13.09 28.51
CA GLU A 22 5.14 -14.44 28.80
C GLU A 22 6.67 -14.51 28.96
N VAL A 23 7.12 -15.40 29.85
CA VAL A 23 8.55 -15.68 30.06
C VAL A 23 9.05 -16.62 28.97
N TYR A 24 10.21 -16.30 28.39
CA TYR A 24 10.83 -17.12 27.34
C TYR A 24 12.36 -17.15 27.44
N GLY A 25 12.96 -18.22 26.92
CA GLY A 25 14.40 -18.37 26.84
C GLY A 25 15.00 -17.72 25.58
N ALA A 26 15.97 -16.83 25.77
CA ALA A 26 16.79 -16.24 24.71
C ALA A 26 18.25 -16.73 24.80
N TYR A 27 18.88 -17.00 23.66
CA TYR A 27 20.32 -17.27 23.66
C TYR A 27 21.08 -16.02 24.10
N PRO A 28 22.15 -16.13 24.92
CA PRO A 28 22.89 -14.98 25.44
C PRO A 28 23.29 -13.95 24.36
N TYR A 29 23.81 -14.42 23.22
CA TYR A 29 24.24 -13.55 22.11
C TYR A 29 23.08 -12.82 21.40
N ARG A 30 21.82 -13.19 21.65
CA ARG A 30 20.63 -12.50 21.15
C ARG A 30 19.83 -11.84 22.27
N ALA A 31 20.20 -12.04 23.53
CA ALA A 31 19.38 -11.61 24.67
C ALA A 31 19.15 -10.09 24.63
N ASP A 32 20.15 -9.29 24.29
CA ASP A 32 20.02 -7.83 24.24
C ASP A 32 19.09 -7.34 23.12
N ARG A 33 19.06 -8.05 21.97
CA ARG A 33 18.27 -7.63 20.78
C ARG A 33 16.90 -8.28 20.71
N ARG A 34 16.69 -9.43 21.36
CA ARG A 34 15.43 -10.16 21.32
C ARG A 34 14.51 -9.61 22.40
N MET A 35 13.47 -8.92 21.94
CA MET A 35 12.42 -8.30 22.77
C MET A 35 11.17 -9.20 22.87
N PHE A 36 10.94 -10.07 21.87
CA PHE A 36 9.71 -10.86 21.75
C PHE A 36 9.96 -12.38 21.80
N CYS A 37 9.03 -13.10 22.43
CA CYS A 37 9.11 -14.56 22.60
C CYS A 37 9.00 -15.32 21.28
N SER A 38 8.26 -14.80 20.30
CA SER A 38 8.00 -15.45 19.02
C SER A 38 8.02 -14.46 17.84
N PRO A 39 8.13 -14.97 16.59
CA PRO A 39 7.88 -14.16 15.41
C PRO A 39 6.51 -13.49 15.39
N SER A 40 5.47 -14.17 15.89
CA SER A 40 4.11 -13.61 15.95
C SER A 40 4.02 -12.42 16.90
N CYS A 41 4.58 -12.52 18.12
CA CYS A 41 4.62 -11.40 19.06
C CYS A 41 5.42 -10.21 18.55
N ARG A 42 6.49 -10.46 17.79
CA ARG A 42 7.24 -9.39 17.10
C ARG A 42 6.39 -8.72 16.03
N HIS A 43 5.70 -9.51 15.22
CA HIS A 43 4.87 -9.00 14.14
C HIS A 43 3.70 -8.17 14.64
N GLU A 44 3.01 -8.66 15.68
CA GLU A 44 1.92 -7.99 16.34
C GLU A 44 2.33 -6.65 16.96
N SER A 45 3.46 -6.62 17.70
CA SER A 45 3.97 -5.38 18.27
C SER A 45 4.34 -4.36 17.21
N PHE A 46 4.99 -4.78 16.10
CA PHE A 46 5.28 -3.89 14.98
C PHE A 46 4.02 -3.35 14.32
N TYR A 47 2.98 -4.16 14.15
CA TYR A 47 1.69 -3.68 13.64
C TYR A 47 1.03 -2.66 14.57
N MET A 48 1.07 -2.88 15.89
CA MET A 48 0.44 -1.95 16.84
C MET A 48 1.19 -0.62 16.98
N LEU A 49 2.51 -0.64 16.84
CA LEU A 49 3.37 0.54 17.02
C LEU A 49 3.58 1.33 15.72
N LEU A 50 3.67 0.65 14.58
CA LEU A 50 4.02 1.25 13.28
C LEU A 50 2.98 0.93 12.19
N GLY A 51 1.76 0.54 12.57
CA GLY A 51 0.64 0.36 11.65
C GLY A 51 -0.15 1.65 11.44
N GLY A 52 -0.71 1.82 10.24
CA GLY A 52 -1.59 2.94 9.91
C GLY A 52 -0.90 4.29 10.15
N GLU A 53 -1.63 5.23 10.74
CA GLU A 53 -1.19 6.63 10.94
C GLU A 53 0.07 6.78 11.80
N LYS A 54 0.43 5.76 12.58
CA LYS A 54 1.64 5.77 13.40
C LYS A 54 2.91 5.52 12.60
N ASN A 55 2.80 5.07 11.35
CA ASN A 55 3.96 4.90 10.47
C ASN A 55 4.32 6.25 9.84
N PRO A 56 5.56 6.75 9.98
CA PRO A 56 5.97 8.01 9.34
C PRO A 56 5.90 7.98 7.80
N HIS A 57 5.85 6.78 7.20
CA HIS A 57 5.65 6.60 5.77
C HIS A 57 4.17 6.42 5.38
N TRP A 58 3.23 6.47 6.32
CA TRP A 58 1.82 6.28 6.03
C TRP A 58 1.26 7.43 5.20
N LYS A 59 0.71 7.07 4.04
CA LYS A 59 0.06 7.99 3.11
C LYS A 59 -1.47 7.82 3.16
N GLY A 60 -2.08 7.70 4.33
CA GLY A 60 -3.54 7.82 4.49
C GLY A 60 -4.41 6.59 4.28
N GLY A 61 -3.84 5.43 3.96
CA GLY A 61 -4.61 4.18 3.80
C GLY A 61 -5.35 4.07 2.45
N TYR A 62 -6.23 3.08 2.36
CA TYR A 62 -7.04 2.77 1.17
C TYR A 62 -8.44 3.40 1.30
N GLU A 63 -8.85 4.18 0.30
CA GLU A 63 -10.18 4.76 0.23
C GLU A 63 -11.12 3.80 -0.51
N SER A 64 -12.18 3.33 0.17
CA SER A 64 -13.11 2.35 -0.40
C SER A 64 -14.27 3.00 -1.16
N TYR A 65 -14.49 4.31 -0.98
CA TYR A 65 -15.64 5.01 -1.55
C TYR A 65 -15.23 6.27 -2.30
N TYR A 66 -15.54 6.30 -3.60
CA TYR A 66 -15.21 7.42 -4.48
C TYR A 66 -16.44 8.24 -4.89
N GLY A 67 -17.57 8.12 -4.20
CA GLY A 67 -18.79 8.86 -4.53
C GLY A 67 -19.65 8.22 -5.63
N PRO A 68 -20.89 8.72 -5.81
CA PRO A 68 -21.89 8.10 -6.68
C PRO A 68 -21.59 8.24 -8.18
N ASN A 69 -20.78 9.23 -8.60
CA ASN A 69 -20.43 9.44 -10.00
C ASN A 69 -19.26 8.56 -10.48
N TRP A 70 -18.63 7.80 -9.57
CA TRP A 70 -17.40 7.06 -9.84
C TRP A 70 -17.52 6.11 -11.03
N GLU A 71 -18.52 5.24 -11.05
CA GLU A 71 -18.72 4.25 -12.13
C GLU A 71 -18.87 4.91 -13.51
N ALA A 72 -19.55 6.05 -13.57
CA ALA A 72 -19.71 6.81 -14.80
C ALA A 72 -18.39 7.46 -15.25
N GLN A 73 -17.65 8.07 -14.33
CA GLN A 73 -16.37 8.72 -14.62
C GLN A 73 -15.28 7.72 -14.97
N ARG A 74 -15.24 6.57 -14.27
CA ARG A 74 -14.35 5.44 -14.57
C ARG A 74 -14.53 4.95 -16.00
N LYS A 75 -15.77 4.74 -16.45
CA LYS A 75 -16.06 4.33 -17.84
C LYS A 75 -15.65 5.39 -18.87
N LYS A 76 -15.83 6.67 -18.55
CA LYS A 76 -15.41 7.79 -19.42
C LYS A 76 -13.89 7.88 -19.53
N ALA A 77 -13.15 7.72 -18.43
CA ALA A 77 -11.69 7.71 -18.44
C ALA A 77 -11.16 6.59 -19.34
N ARG A 78 -11.66 5.36 -19.17
CA ARG A 78 -11.26 4.22 -20.01
C ARG A 78 -11.57 4.44 -21.50
N ARG A 79 -12.73 5.01 -21.83
CA ARG A 79 -13.05 5.38 -23.22
C ARG A 79 -12.12 6.44 -23.78
N ARG A 80 -11.83 7.50 -23.01
CA ARG A 80 -10.90 8.57 -23.42
C ARG A 80 -9.51 7.99 -23.72
N ASP A 81 -9.07 7.06 -22.89
CA ASP A 81 -7.76 6.40 -22.99
C ASP A 81 -7.78 5.22 -23.99
N ASN A 82 -8.80 5.15 -24.85
CA ASN A 82 -8.98 4.12 -25.87
C ASN A 82 -8.87 2.67 -25.34
N PHE A 83 -9.29 2.45 -24.09
CA PHE A 83 -9.16 1.15 -23.40
C PHE A 83 -7.72 0.61 -23.38
N GLN A 84 -6.73 1.52 -23.37
CA GLN A 84 -5.31 1.22 -23.32
C GLN A 84 -4.67 1.84 -22.07
N CYS A 85 -3.66 1.17 -21.55
CA CYS A 85 -2.86 1.70 -20.45
C CYS A 85 -2.07 2.91 -20.94
N GLU A 86 -2.31 4.08 -20.36
CA GLU A 86 -1.65 5.34 -20.74
C GLU A 86 -0.14 5.38 -20.42
N SER A 87 0.39 4.35 -19.73
CA SER A 87 1.81 4.23 -19.42
C SER A 87 2.56 3.23 -20.30
N CYS A 88 1.93 2.14 -20.75
CA CYS A 88 2.62 1.08 -21.50
C CYS A 88 1.90 0.63 -22.78
N GLY A 89 0.68 1.11 -23.03
CA GLY A 89 -0.11 0.85 -24.23
C GLY A 89 -0.89 -0.46 -24.24
N VAL A 90 -0.72 -1.36 -23.26
CA VAL A 90 -1.48 -2.63 -23.23
C VAL A 90 -2.98 -2.37 -23.13
N SER A 91 -3.76 -3.06 -23.95
CA SER A 91 -5.22 -2.93 -23.99
C SER A 91 -5.94 -3.85 -23.01
N GLU A 92 -7.21 -3.53 -22.70
CA GLU A 92 -8.10 -4.42 -21.93
C GLU A 92 -8.25 -5.80 -22.59
N ASP A 93 -8.38 -5.82 -23.92
CA ASP A 93 -8.53 -7.05 -24.70
C ASP A 93 -7.30 -7.95 -24.58
N GLU A 94 -6.10 -7.38 -24.63
CA GLU A 94 -4.84 -8.14 -24.44
C GLU A 94 -4.70 -8.73 -23.03
N MET A 95 -5.30 -8.10 -22.02
CA MET A 95 -5.25 -8.57 -20.64
C MET A 95 -6.44 -9.44 -20.22
N ASP A 96 -7.49 -9.51 -21.05
CA ASP A 96 -8.78 -10.12 -20.72
C ASP A 96 -9.38 -9.57 -19.40
N ARG A 97 -9.21 -8.26 -19.17
CA ARG A 97 -9.78 -7.56 -18.01
C ARG A 97 -9.82 -6.06 -18.21
N GLU A 98 -10.66 -5.41 -17.41
CA GLU A 98 -10.70 -3.95 -17.38
C GLU A 98 -9.42 -3.33 -16.79
N LEU A 99 -9.03 -2.17 -17.32
CA LEU A 99 -8.00 -1.32 -16.76
C LEU A 99 -8.46 -0.77 -15.41
N ASP A 100 -7.49 -0.59 -14.52
CA ASP A 100 -7.68 0.17 -13.30
C ASP A 100 -7.69 1.67 -13.66
N VAL A 101 -8.44 2.48 -12.92
CA VAL A 101 -8.44 3.94 -13.11
C VAL A 101 -7.82 4.57 -11.90
N HIS A 102 -6.68 5.21 -12.12
CA HIS A 102 -5.86 5.84 -11.11
C HIS A 102 -6.26 7.31 -10.93
N HIS A 103 -6.44 7.74 -9.68
CA HIS A 103 -6.49 9.16 -9.35
C HIS A 103 -5.08 9.75 -9.32
N ILE A 104 -4.79 10.68 -10.22
CA ILE A 104 -3.49 11.36 -10.33
C ILE A 104 -3.17 12.06 -9.01
N ALA A 105 -3.97 13.06 -8.62
CA ALA A 105 -3.98 13.54 -7.24
C ALA A 105 -4.86 12.60 -6.39
N PRO A 106 -4.37 12.10 -5.24
CA PRO A 106 -5.11 11.14 -4.42
C PRO A 106 -6.49 11.68 -4.01
N PHE A 107 -7.53 10.83 -4.06
CA PHE A 107 -8.91 11.22 -3.76
C PHE A 107 -9.06 12.01 -2.44
N ARG A 108 -8.38 11.57 -1.38
CA ARG A 108 -8.38 12.22 -0.05
C ARG A 108 -7.88 13.66 -0.01
N THR A 109 -7.23 14.16 -1.07
CA THR A 109 -6.81 15.57 -1.12
C THR A 109 -7.91 16.53 -1.58
N PHE A 110 -9.06 15.99 -2.01
CA PHE A 110 -10.22 16.76 -2.47
C PHE A 110 -11.27 16.82 -1.35
N VAL A 111 -11.18 17.85 -0.53
CA VAL A 111 -12.05 18.05 0.64
C VAL A 111 -12.59 19.47 0.63
N VAL A 112 -13.90 19.61 0.89
CA VAL A 112 -14.57 20.89 1.10
C VAL A 112 -15.18 20.86 2.50
N GLY A 113 -14.58 21.60 3.44
CA GLY A 113 -14.94 21.48 4.86
C GLY A 113 -14.49 20.13 5.42
N ASP A 114 -15.45 19.34 5.91
CA ASP A 114 -15.23 17.98 6.43
C ASP A 114 -15.73 16.89 5.47
N GLU A 115 -16.18 17.25 4.27
CA GLU A 115 -16.75 16.33 3.28
C GLU A 115 -15.82 16.16 2.06
N ALA A 116 -15.81 14.95 1.51
CA ALA A 116 -15.05 14.64 0.30
C ALA A 116 -15.73 15.25 -0.95
N ASP A 117 -14.99 16.04 -1.72
CA ASP A 117 -15.44 16.55 -3.02
C ASP A 117 -15.18 15.51 -4.11
N TYR A 118 -16.05 14.50 -4.13
CA TYR A 118 -15.97 13.41 -5.10
C TYR A 118 -16.15 13.88 -6.55
N GLU A 119 -16.83 15.00 -6.76
CA GLU A 119 -17.07 15.55 -8.10
C GLU A 119 -15.80 16.12 -8.69
N GLU A 120 -15.03 16.90 -7.91
CA GLU A 120 -13.72 17.39 -8.31
C GLU A 120 -12.72 16.24 -8.45
N ALA A 121 -12.66 15.34 -7.45
CA ALA A 121 -11.72 14.23 -7.44
C ALA A 121 -11.86 13.31 -8.66
N ASN A 122 -13.10 13.07 -9.11
CA ASN A 122 -13.40 12.18 -10.23
C ASN A 122 -13.47 12.90 -11.59
N ARG A 123 -13.04 14.16 -11.70
CA ARG A 123 -12.92 14.82 -13.00
C ARG A 123 -11.92 14.06 -13.86
N LEU A 124 -12.21 13.93 -15.16
CA LEU A 124 -11.36 13.16 -16.08
C LEU A 124 -9.90 13.65 -16.07
N LYS A 125 -9.65 14.94 -15.89
CA LYS A 125 -8.30 15.51 -15.76
C LYS A 125 -7.47 14.90 -14.60
N ASN A 126 -8.15 14.36 -13.59
CA ASN A 126 -7.54 13.72 -12.43
C ASN A 126 -7.53 12.18 -12.52
N LEU A 127 -8.03 11.61 -13.62
CA LEU A 127 -8.13 10.16 -13.81
C LEU A 127 -7.25 9.72 -14.98
N VAL A 128 -6.61 8.56 -14.84
CA VAL A 128 -5.83 7.92 -15.90
C VAL A 128 -6.01 6.40 -15.87
N SER A 129 -6.20 5.78 -17.03
CA SER A 129 -6.40 4.32 -17.14
C SER A 129 -5.06 3.61 -17.22
N LEU A 130 -4.84 2.64 -16.34
CA LEU A 130 -3.57 1.91 -16.20
C LEU A 130 -3.81 0.41 -16.01
N CYS A 131 -2.90 -0.42 -16.52
CA CYS A 131 -2.88 -1.83 -16.15
C CYS A 131 -2.43 -1.99 -14.70
N SER A 132 -2.72 -3.13 -14.08
CA SER A 132 -2.44 -3.36 -12.65
C SER A 132 -0.96 -3.14 -12.27
N SER A 133 -0.03 -3.52 -13.15
CA SER A 133 1.41 -3.35 -12.91
C SER A 133 1.85 -1.90 -13.01
N CYS A 134 1.31 -1.13 -13.96
CA CYS A 134 1.56 0.31 -14.05
C CYS A 134 0.85 1.06 -12.92
N HIS A 135 -0.37 0.66 -12.54
CA HIS A 135 -1.13 1.28 -11.45
C HIS A 135 -0.33 1.29 -10.14
N GLN A 136 0.23 0.14 -9.76
CA GLN A 136 1.07 0.02 -8.56
C GLN A 136 2.33 0.89 -8.60
N GLN A 137 2.93 1.09 -9.79
CA GLN A 137 4.08 1.97 -9.95
C GLN A 137 3.67 3.44 -9.73
N TRP A 138 2.56 3.86 -10.35
CA TRP A 138 2.09 5.24 -10.31
C TRP A 138 1.48 5.64 -8.96
N GLU A 139 0.94 4.71 -8.18
CA GLU A 139 0.53 4.95 -6.77
C GLU A 139 1.65 5.56 -5.92
N GLN A 140 2.90 5.19 -6.18
CA GLN A 140 4.04 5.71 -5.42
C GLN A 140 4.48 7.11 -5.89
N MET A 141 4.12 7.48 -7.12
CA MET A 141 4.54 8.70 -7.79
C MET A 141 3.46 9.80 -7.78
N SER A 142 2.24 9.52 -7.32
CA SER A 142 1.20 10.53 -7.16
C SER A 142 1.72 11.79 -6.41
N PRO A 143 1.45 13.01 -6.91
CA PRO A 143 0.47 13.35 -7.94
C PRO A 143 1.02 13.46 -9.37
N LEU A 144 2.13 12.77 -9.68
CA LEU A 144 2.64 12.72 -11.04
C LEU A 144 1.76 11.82 -11.92
N ARG A 145 1.80 12.07 -13.23
CA ARG A 145 1.10 11.27 -14.25
C ARG A 145 2.08 10.76 -15.30
N PRO A 146 1.77 9.66 -16.00
CA PRO A 146 2.50 9.24 -17.19
C PRO A 146 2.56 10.37 -18.24
N ASP A 147 3.68 10.47 -18.96
CA ASP A 147 3.77 11.34 -20.12
C ASP A 147 2.98 10.69 -21.27
N THR A 148 1.71 11.05 -21.36
CA THR A 148 0.80 10.53 -22.37
C THR A 148 1.14 11.21 -23.69
N GLY A 149 1.77 10.48 -24.61
CA GLY A 149 2.02 10.95 -25.99
C GLY A 149 0.76 11.37 -26.76
N ASN A 150 -0.42 11.08 -26.22
CA ASN A 150 -1.70 11.67 -26.63
C ASN A 150 -1.97 12.96 -25.85
N ALA A 151 -1.34 14.04 -26.29
CA ALA A 151 -1.84 15.38 -26.00
C ALA A 151 -3.19 15.55 -26.71
N ALA A 152 -4.26 15.66 -25.92
CA ALA A 152 -5.53 16.34 -26.23
C ALA A 152 -6.19 16.06 -27.60
N ALA A 153 -7.32 15.36 -27.55
CA ALA A 153 -8.47 15.73 -28.37
C ALA A 153 -9.54 16.30 -27.42
N ASP A 154 -9.61 17.64 -27.45
CA ASP A 154 -10.62 18.59 -26.93
C ASP A 154 -11.03 18.59 -25.45
#